data_AF-A0A847XIP6-F1
#
_entry.id   AF-A0A847XIP6-F1
#
_cell.length_a   1.000
_cell.length_b   1.000
_cell.length_c   1.000
_cell.angle_alpha   90.00
_cell.angle_beta   90.00
_cell.angle_gamma   90.00
#
_symmetry.space_group_name_H-M   'P 1'
#
loop_
_entity.id
_entity.type
_entity.pdbx_description
1 polymer ?
#
loop_
_entity_poly.entity_id
_entity_poly.type
_entity_poly.pdbx_seq_one_letter_code
_entity_poly.pdbx_strand_id
1 'polypeptide(L)'
;MSTELKVKKIIGWVLIASGIIIMASIITTTVSHFSSNTPFPELFSESIEIKGGTSDDPLSDYMQSIISDQLNSFIPKGSITLFLNIGAWIIFSFFMVFASARISELGLKMLKE
;
A
#
# COMPACT_ATOMS: atom_id res chain seq x y z
N MET A 1 33.71 -16.13 -27.91
CA MET A 1 32.59 -15.96 -26.95
C MET A 1 31.30 -16.18 -27.72
N SER A 2 30.56 -17.26 -27.45
CA SER A 2 29.36 -17.61 -28.21
C SER A 2 28.31 -16.50 -28.09
N THR A 3 27.53 -16.31 -29.15
CA THR A 3 26.43 -15.32 -29.22
C THR A 3 25.45 -15.48 -28.06
N GLU A 4 25.19 -16.72 -27.62
CA GLU A 4 24.33 -17.01 -26.47
C GLU A 4 24.85 -16.41 -25.15
N LEU A 5 26.15 -16.44 -24.92
CA LEU A 5 26.77 -15.92 -23.70
C LEU A 5 26.70 -14.39 -23.64
N LYS A 6 26.72 -13.72 -24.80
CA LYS A 6 26.50 -12.26 -24.89
C LYS A 6 25.03 -11.90 -24.63
N VAL A 7 24.08 -12.69 -25.15
CA VAL A 7 22.64 -12.46 -24.96
C VAL A 7 22.25 -12.64 -23.48
N LYS A 8 22.69 -13.72 -22.82
CA LYS A 8 22.46 -13.92 -21.37
C LYS A 8 22.96 -12.75 -20.53
N LYS A 9 24.16 -12.26 -20.84
CA LYS A 9 24.77 -11.14 -20.11
C LYS A 9 24.00 -9.82 -20.28
N ILE A 10 23.48 -9.56 -21.49
CA ILE A 10 22.62 -8.40 -21.75
C ILE A 10 21.31 -8.51 -20.96
N ILE A 11 20.67 -9.68 -20.99
CA ILE A 11 19.43 -9.93 -20.25
C ILE A 11 19.65 -9.74 -18.74
N GLY A 12 20.74 -10.28 -18.20
CA GLY A 12 21.09 -10.10 -16.78
C GLY A 12 21.23 -8.63 -16.38
N TRP A 13 21.93 -7.82 -17.19
CA TRP A 13 22.03 -6.38 -16.97
C TRP A 13 20.68 -5.66 -17.05
N VAL A 14 19.82 -6.03 -18.00
CA VAL A 14 18.48 -5.46 -18.13
C VAL A 14 17.62 -5.79 -16.90
N LEU A 15 17.67 -7.02 -16.38
CA LEU A 15 16.94 -7.39 -15.17
C LEU A 15 17.41 -6.58 -13.95
N ILE A 16 18.72 -6.43 -13.77
CA ILE A 16 19.28 -5.66 -12.65
C ILE A 16 18.86 -4.19 -12.77
N ALA A 17 19.02 -3.58 -13.95
CA ALA A 17 18.63 -2.20 -14.17
C ALA A 17 17.13 -1.99 -13.92
N SER A 18 16.29 -2.91 -14.40
CA SER A 18 14.84 -2.89 -14.17
C SER A 18 14.51 -2.94 -12.67
N GLY A 19 15.13 -3.87 -11.92
CA GLY A 19 14.93 -3.98 -10.47
C GLY A 19 15.28 -2.69 -9.73
N ILE A 20 16.40 -2.05 -10.08
CA ILE A 20 16.83 -0.77 -9.50
C ILE A 20 15.85 0.36 -9.84
N ILE A 21 15.40 0.45 -11.10
CA ILE A 21 14.45 1.47 -11.55
C ILE A 21 13.12 1.33 -10.80
N ILE A 22 12.62 0.10 -10.65
CA ILE A 22 11.40 -0.18 -9.89
C ILE A 22 11.57 0.26 -8.44
N MET A 23 12.68 -0.12 -7.78
CA MET A 23 12.96 0.27 -6.40
C MET A 23 13.01 1.81 -6.23
N ALA A 24 13.73 2.52 -7.11
CA ALA A 24 13.83 3.97 -7.07
C ALA A 24 12.46 4.66 -7.30
N SER A 25 11.64 4.11 -8.20
CA SER A 25 10.29 4.63 -8.48
C SER A 25 9.36 4.48 -7.26
N ILE A 26 9.43 3.35 -6.55
CA ILE A 26 8.64 3.13 -5.33
C ILE A 26 9.05 4.12 -4.24
N ILE A 27 10.36 4.31 -4.02
CA ILE A 27 10.86 5.24 -3.00
C ILE A 27 10.41 6.66 -3.30
N THR A 28 10.60 7.13 -4.53
CA THR A 28 10.20 8.50 -4.92
C THR A 28 8.70 8.73 -4.84
N THR A 29 7.88 7.75 -5.26
CA THR A 29 6.42 7.80 -5.14
C THR A 29 5.97 7.81 -3.68
N THR A 30 6.60 6.99 -2.84
CA THR A 30 6.33 6.96 -1.40
C THR A 30 6.65 8.32 -0.78
N VAL A 31 7.84 8.86 -1.05
CA VAL A 31 8.25 10.18 -0.56
C VAL A 31 7.31 11.28 -1.06
N SER A 32 6.86 11.24 -2.32
CA SER A 32 5.92 12.25 -2.82
C SER A 32 4.59 12.18 -2.07
N HIS A 33 4.02 11.00 -1.83
CA HIS A 33 2.75 10.90 -1.10
C HIS A 33 2.87 11.23 0.40
N PHE A 34 4.04 11.01 1.02
CA PHE A 34 4.27 11.42 2.41
C PHE A 34 4.63 12.90 2.54
N SER A 35 5.24 13.52 1.53
CA SER A 35 5.77 14.89 1.59
C SER A 35 4.91 15.94 0.86
N SER A 36 4.00 15.52 -0.01
CA SER A 36 3.03 16.41 -0.66
C SER A 36 1.64 16.17 -0.06
N ASN A 37 0.81 17.21 0.06
CA ASN A 37 -0.57 17.14 0.58
C ASN A 37 -1.53 16.29 -0.29
N THR A 38 -1.03 15.48 -1.22
CA THR A 38 -1.85 14.54 -1.98
C THR A 38 -2.10 13.29 -1.12
N PRO A 39 -3.36 13.02 -0.72
CA PRO A 39 -3.66 11.81 0.03
C PRO A 39 -3.29 10.57 -0.80
N PHE A 40 -2.89 9.50 -0.11
CA PHE A 40 -2.75 8.20 -0.75
C PHE A 40 -4.09 7.81 -1.38
N PRO A 41 -4.08 7.12 -2.54
CA PRO A 41 -5.31 6.58 -3.10
C PRO A 41 -6.00 5.68 -2.07
N GLU A 42 -7.29 5.94 -1.84
CA GLU A 42 -8.09 5.17 -0.89
C GLU A 42 -8.52 3.83 -1.53
N LEU A 43 -8.06 2.74 -0.93
CA LEU A 43 -8.50 1.37 -1.21
C LEU A 43 -9.74 1.00 -0.39
N PHE A 44 -9.86 1.58 0.79
CA PHE A 44 -11.01 1.47 1.68
C PHE A 44 -11.68 2.83 1.76
N SER A 45 -13.01 2.83 1.62
CA SER A 45 -13.85 4.01 1.81
C SER A 45 -15.01 3.65 2.73
N GLU A 46 -15.41 4.56 3.61
CA GLU A 46 -16.62 4.38 4.40
C GLU A 46 -17.84 4.56 3.49
N SER A 47 -18.60 3.49 3.25
CA SER A 47 -19.93 3.62 2.69
C SER A 47 -20.84 4.18 3.78
N ILE A 48 -21.44 5.34 3.53
CA ILE A 48 -22.52 5.85 4.39
C ILE A 48 -23.71 4.93 4.19
N GLU A 49 -23.82 3.87 4.99
CA GLU A 49 -25.11 3.22 5.20
C GLU A 49 -25.96 4.21 6.01
N ILE A 50 -26.96 4.78 5.34
CA ILE A 50 -28.08 5.43 6.01
C ILE A 50 -28.73 4.33 6.85
N LYS A 51 -28.45 4.30 8.16
CA LYS A 51 -29.17 3.45 9.11
C LYS A 51 -30.64 3.86 9.12
N GLY A 52 -31.42 3.32 8.19
CA GLY A 52 -32.86 3.20 8.31
C GLY A 52 -33.17 2.02 9.23
N GLY A 53 -33.20 2.27 10.53
CA GLY A 53 -33.49 1.25 11.53
C GLY A 53 -33.95 1.91 12.82
N THR A 54 -35.23 2.28 12.86
CA THR A 54 -35.92 2.70 14.08
C THR A 54 -35.89 1.53 15.05
N SER A 55 -35.08 1.63 16.11
CA SER A 55 -35.23 0.77 17.27
C SER A 55 -36.36 1.40 18.10
N ASP A 56 -37.48 0.71 18.28
CA ASP A 56 -38.64 1.21 19.05
C ASP A 56 -38.35 1.35 20.57
N ASP A 57 -37.10 1.18 21.01
CA ASP A 57 -36.69 1.30 22.41
C ASP A 57 -35.82 2.56 22.64
N PRO A 58 -36.36 3.62 23.26
CA PRO A 58 -35.65 4.87 23.49
C PRO A 58 -34.42 4.72 24.40
N LEU A 59 -34.33 3.64 25.19
CA LEU A 59 -33.15 3.37 26.02
C LEU A 59 -31.97 2.88 25.18
N SER A 60 -32.24 2.09 24.14
CA SER A 60 -31.23 1.59 23.20
C SER A 60 -30.62 2.73 22.40
N ASP A 61 -31.45 3.65 21.91
CA ASP A 61 -31.00 4.81 21.15
C ASP A 61 -30.17 5.79 21.99
N TYR A 62 -30.56 6.03 23.24
CA TYR A 62 -29.81 6.88 24.17
C TYR A 62 -28.46 6.26 24.56
N MET A 63 -28.42 4.94 24.79
CA MET A 63 -27.18 4.25 25.12
C MET A 63 -26.25 4.20 23.89
N GLN A 64 -26.80 3.98 22.70
CA GLN A 64 -26.05 4.01 21.45
C GLN A 64 -25.50 5.41 21.14
N SER A 65 -26.23 6.49 21.42
CA SER A 65 -25.76 7.85 21.19
C SER A 65 -24.62 8.23 22.13
N ILE A 66 -24.69 7.88 23.42
CA ILE A 66 -23.61 8.16 24.38
C ILE A 66 -22.32 7.41 24.00
N ILE A 67 -22.43 6.13 23.64
CA ILE A 67 -21.27 5.33 23.22
C ILE A 67 -20.68 5.90 21.94
N SER A 68 -21.53 6.27 20.97
CA SER A 68 -21.08 6.84 19.71
C SER A 68 -20.38 8.19 19.92
N ASP A 69 -20.90 9.06 20.78
CA ASP A 69 -20.31 10.37 21.05
C ASP A 69 -18.97 10.26 21.78
N GLN A 70 -18.86 9.37 22.77
CA GLN A 70 -17.59 9.12 23.44
C GLN A 70 -16.56 8.50 22.49
N LEU A 71 -16.94 7.54 21.66
CA LEU A 71 -16.03 6.89 20.73
C LEU A 71 -15.56 7.86 19.62
N ASN A 72 -16.47 8.67 19.07
CA ASN A 72 -16.14 9.72 18.10
C ASN A 72 -15.30 10.84 18.71
N SER A 73 -15.39 11.08 20.02
CA SER A 73 -14.54 12.04 20.73
C SER A 73 -13.09 11.55 20.88
N PHE A 74 -12.85 10.24 20.90
CA PHE A 74 -11.52 9.66 21.02
C PHE A 74 -10.89 9.31 19.65
N ILE A 75 -11.70 8.84 18.71
CA ILE A 75 -11.25 8.44 17.37
C ILE A 75 -11.97 9.33 16.34
N PRO A 76 -11.25 10.25 15.67
CA PRO A 76 -11.83 11.07 14.62
C PRO A 76 -12.44 10.19 13.53
N LYS A 77 -13.63 10.57 13.04
CA LYS A 77 -14.32 9.88 11.93
C LYS A 77 -13.38 9.68 10.74
N GLY A 78 -13.39 8.49 10.14
CA GLY A 78 -12.49 8.12 9.04
C GLY A 78 -11.07 7.72 9.45
N SER A 79 -10.69 7.77 10.73
CA SER A 79 -9.34 7.35 11.18
C SER A 79 -9.07 5.86 10.98
N ILE A 80 -10.11 5.02 11.11
CA ILE A 80 -10.02 3.58 10.84
C ILE A 80 -9.73 3.37 9.35
N THR A 81 -10.53 3.99 8.47
CA THR A 81 -10.34 3.95 7.01
C THR A 81 -8.95 4.41 6.60
N LEU A 82 -8.46 5.52 7.17
CA LEU A 82 -7.11 6.02 6.96
C LEU A 82 -6.05 4.98 7.37
N PHE A 83 -6.21 4.36 8.55
CA PHE A 83 -5.27 3.36 9.05
C PHE A 83 -5.21 2.12 8.16
N LEU A 84 -6.37 1.61 7.70
CA LEU A 84 -6.44 0.49 6.76
C LEU A 84 -5.76 0.83 5.43
N ASN A 85 -6.00 2.04 4.90
CA ASN A 85 -5.38 2.50 3.66
C ASN A 85 -3.86 2.57 3.77
N ILE A 86 -3.34 3.20 4.83
CA ILE A 86 -1.89 3.29 5.07
C ILE A 86 -1.30 1.89 5.25
N GLY A 87 -1.95 1.02 6.03
CA GLY A 87 -1.50 -0.35 6.24
C GLY A 87 -1.40 -1.15 4.93
N ALA A 88 -2.40 -1.04 4.06
CA ALA A 88 -2.38 -1.68 2.75
C ALA A 88 -1.22 -1.18 1.87
N TRP A 89 -0.96 0.13 1.86
CA TRP A 89 0.16 0.71 1.12
C TRP A 89 1.54 0.30 1.67
N ILE A 90 1.67 0.13 2.99
CA ILE A 90 2.89 -0.39 3.61
C ILE A 90 3.16 -1.84 3.17
N ILE A 91 2.13 -2.70 3.23
CA ILE A 91 2.25 -4.11 2.82
C ILE A 91 2.60 -4.21 1.33
N PHE A 92 1.93 -3.42 0.49
CA PHE A 92 2.22 -3.36 -0.94
C PHE A 92 3.67 -2.93 -1.22
N SER A 93 4.13 -1.87 -0.54
CA SER A 93 5.50 -1.38 -0.68
C SER A 93 6.52 -2.45 -0.28
N PHE A 94 6.27 -3.18 0.81
CA PHE A 94 7.13 -4.28 1.24
C PHE A 94 7.23 -5.39 0.17
N PHE A 95 6.09 -5.79 -0.41
CA PHE A 95 6.05 -6.79 -1.47
C PHE A 95 6.86 -6.33 -2.70
N MET A 96 6.71 -5.07 -3.11
CA MET A 96 7.41 -4.51 -4.26
C MET A 96 8.93 -4.44 -4.04
N VAL A 97 9.38 -4.05 -2.84
CA VAL A 97 10.80 -4.10 -2.47
C VAL A 97 11.34 -5.53 -2.55
N PHE A 98 10.61 -6.50 -1.98
CA PHE A 98 11.00 -7.91 -2.04
C PHE A 98 11.07 -8.43 -3.49
N ALA A 99 10.07 -8.12 -4.32
CA ALA A 99 10.04 -8.53 -5.72
C ALA A 99 11.21 -7.94 -6.52
N SER A 100 11.51 -6.65 -6.34
CA SER A 100 12.63 -5.98 -7.02
C SER A 100 13.98 -6.59 -6.66
N ALA A 101 14.17 -6.99 -5.38
CA ALA A 101 15.36 -7.69 -4.93
C ALA A 101 15.51 -9.07 -5.61
N ARG A 102 14.41 -9.83 -5.73
CA ARG A 102 14.41 -11.14 -6.40
C ARG A 102 14.71 -11.03 -7.89
N ILE A 103 14.15 -10.04 -8.58
CA ILE A 103 14.45 -9.78 -10.00
C ILE A 103 15.94 -9.46 -10.17
N SER A 104 16.49 -8.64 -9.29
CA SER A 104 17.92 -8.29 -9.30
C SER A 104 18.81 -9.50 -9.03
N GLU A 105 18.42 -10.38 -8.10
CA GLU A 105 19.12 -11.64 -7.80
C GLU A 105 19.15 -12.58 -9.02
N LEU A 106 18.03 -12.70 -9.74
CA LEU A 106 17.92 -13.44 -11.00
C LEU A 106 18.85 -12.87 -12.08
N GLY A 107 18.88 -11.55 -12.24
CA GLY A 107 19.77 -10.89 -13.19
C GLY A 107 21.25 -11.12 -12.86
N LEU A 108 21.63 -11.13 -11.57
CA LEU A 108 22.99 -11.45 -11.14
C LEU A 108 23.38 -12.91 -11.40
N LYS A 109 22.45 -13.86 -11.22
CA LYS A 109 22.70 -15.28 -11.55
C LYS A 109 22.99 -15.46 -13.03
N MET A 110 22.20 -14.82 -13.90
CA MET A 110 22.41 -14.84 -15.35
C MET A 110 23.72 -14.20 -15.82
N LEU A 111 24.35 -13.37 -14.98
CA LEU A 111 25.64 -12.74 -15.29
C LEU A 111 26.85 -13.61 -14.90
N LYS A 112 26.66 -14.53 -13.94
CA LYS A 112 27.69 -15.45 -13.46
C LYS A 112 27.77 -16.74 -14.28
N GLU A 113 26.66 -17.15 -14.89
CA GLU A 113 26.59 -18.27 -15.86
C GLU A 113 26.97 -17.83 -17.28
#